data_AF-A0A9E6E650-F1
#
_entry.id   AF-A0A9E6E650-F1
#
_cell.length_a   1.000
_cell.length_b   1.000
_cell.length_c   1.000
_cell.angle_alpha   90.00
_cell.angle_beta   90.00
_cell.angle_gamma   90.00
#
_symmetry.space_group_name_H-M   'P 1'
#
loop_
_entity.id
_entity.type
_entity.pdbx_description
1 polymer ?
#
loop_
_entity_poly.entity_id
_entity_poly.type
_entity_poly.pdbx_seq_one_letter_code
_entity_poly.pdbx_strand_id
1 'polypeptide(L)'
;MKTVFMFKSMVTPKIVIFLYWISILLTFLSFFLSMRYSYLSPMRIIYDVAYLLAGLISCRIGCELILVIFKINENLQTLVDIKKNRKRS
;
A
#
# COMPACT_ATOMS: atom_id res chain seq x y z
N MET A 1 2.00 15.32 -25.39
CA MET A 1 1.49 14.21 -24.56
C MET A 1 1.90 14.45 -23.10
N LYS A 2 1.19 15.34 -22.38
CA LYS A 2 1.72 16.01 -21.16
C LYS A 2 0.75 16.00 -19.97
N THR A 3 -0.17 15.05 -19.90
CA THR A 3 -1.30 15.13 -18.93
C THR A 3 -1.25 14.06 -17.83
N VAL A 4 -0.29 13.11 -17.88
CA VAL A 4 -0.19 12.03 -16.88
C VAL A 4 0.61 12.38 -15.62
N PHE A 5 1.36 13.49 -15.60
CA PHE A 5 2.25 13.81 -14.48
C PHE A 5 1.62 14.69 -13.39
N MET A 6 0.79 15.68 -13.72
CA MET A 6 0.13 16.52 -12.70
C MET A 6 -0.98 15.78 -11.94
N PHE A 7 -1.60 14.76 -12.55
CA PHE A 7 -2.55 13.92 -11.85
C PHE A 7 -1.88 12.96 -10.87
N LYS A 8 -0.61 12.58 -11.06
CA LYS A 8 0.05 11.63 -10.14
C LYS A 8 0.24 12.19 -8.74
N SER A 9 0.56 13.48 -8.57
CA SER A 9 0.77 14.06 -7.23
C SER A 9 -0.51 14.02 -6.36
N MET A 10 -1.70 14.09 -6.99
CA MET A 10 -2.99 13.96 -6.30
C MET A 10 -3.60 12.54 -6.33
N VAL A 11 -3.33 11.74 -7.37
CA VAL A 11 -3.89 10.38 -7.55
C VAL A 11 -3.11 9.35 -6.76
N THR A 12 -1.79 9.49 -6.70
CA THR A 12 -0.91 8.59 -5.96
C THR A 12 -1.35 8.37 -4.50
N PRO A 13 -1.54 9.42 -3.67
CA PRO A 13 -1.99 9.22 -2.29
C PRO A 13 -3.37 8.56 -2.23
N LYS A 14 -4.29 8.91 -3.14
CA LYS A 14 -5.63 8.31 -3.22
C LYS A 14 -5.60 6.83 -3.63
N ILE A 15 -4.69 6.42 -4.52
CA ILE A 15 -4.54 5.03 -4.96
C ILE A 15 -4.07 4.13 -3.81
N VAL A 16 -3.15 4.62 -2.98
CA VAL A 16 -2.64 3.87 -1.81
C VAL A 16 -3.74 3.71 -0.77
N ILE A 17 -4.54 4.75 -0.54
CA ILE A 17 -5.71 4.70 0.35
C ILE A 17 -6.75 3.67 -0.15
N PHE A 18 -6.95 3.58 -1.47
CA PHE A 18 -7.83 2.58 -2.07
C PHE A 18 -7.29 1.14 -1.89
N LEU A 19 -5.99 0.95 -2.08
CA LEU A 19 -5.32 -0.34 -1.87
C LEU A 19 -5.37 -0.79 -0.40
N TYR A 20 -5.26 0.15 0.54
CA TYR A 20 -5.42 -0.11 1.98
C TYR A 20 -6.81 -0.67 2.30
N TRP A 21 -7.86 -0.05 1.76
CA TRP A 21 -9.23 -0.52 1.92
C TRP A 21 -9.43 -1.93 1.37
N ILE A 22 -8.89 -2.23 0.19
CA ILE A 22 -8.94 -3.57 -0.42
C ILE A 22 -8.19 -4.60 0.42
N SER A 23 -7.01 -4.26 0.97
CA SER A 23 -6.25 -5.19 1.82
C SER A 23 -6.96 -5.51 3.13
N ILE A 24 -7.64 -4.52 3.72
CA ILE A 24 -8.51 -4.74 4.89
C ILE A 24 -9.68 -5.66 4.54
N LEU A 25 -10.31 -5.44 3.38
CA LEU A 25 -11.42 -6.25 2.89
C LEU A 25 -10.99 -7.69 2.65
N LEU A 26 -9.83 -7.91 2.02
CA LEU A 26 -9.25 -9.23 1.82
C LEU A 26 -8.96 -9.93 3.15
N THR A 27 -8.37 -9.22 4.11
CA THR A 27 -8.05 -9.79 5.43
C THR A 27 -9.33 -10.19 6.18
N PHE A 28 -10.37 -9.35 6.11
CA PHE A 28 -11.69 -9.67 6.64
C PHE A 28 -12.31 -10.89 5.96
N LEU A 29 -12.22 -10.98 4.64
CA LEU A 29 -12.79 -12.09 3.87
C LEU A 29 -12.06 -13.39 4.19
N SER A 30 -10.73 -13.38 4.22
CA SER A 30 -9.88 -14.51 4.61
C SER A 30 -10.19 -14.97 6.04
N PHE A 31 -10.38 -14.04 6.97
CA PHE A 31 -10.77 -14.37 8.34
C PHE A 31 -12.15 -15.06 8.41
N PHE A 32 -13.13 -14.53 7.68
CA PHE A 32 -14.48 -15.11 7.61
C PHE A 32 -14.49 -16.51 6.98
N LEU A 33 -13.67 -16.70 5.93
CA LEU A 33 -13.45 -18.00 5.30
C LEU A 33 -12.80 -18.98 6.27
N SER A 34 -11.80 -18.56 7.04
CA SER A 34 -11.10 -19.43 8.00
C SER A 34 -11.98 -19.87 9.17
N MET A 35 -12.86 -18.98 9.66
CA MET A 35 -13.86 -19.32 10.68
C MET A 35 -14.73 -20.52 10.28
N ARG A 36 -15.08 -20.67 9.00
CA ARG A 36 -15.85 -21.81 8.49
C ARG A 36 -15.12 -23.15 8.58
N TYR A 37 -13.79 -23.13 8.60
CA TYR A 37 -12.98 -24.33 8.62
C TYR A 37 -12.28 -24.60 9.97
N SER A 38 -12.44 -23.69 10.94
CA SER A 38 -11.76 -23.75 12.24
C SER A 38 -12.24 -24.93 13.11
N TYR A 39 -13.46 -25.42 12.89
CA TYR A 39 -14.02 -26.59 13.60
C TYR A 39 -13.25 -27.90 13.34
N LEU A 40 -12.44 -27.98 12.28
CA LEU A 40 -11.79 -29.22 11.87
C LEU A 40 -10.49 -29.52 12.63
N SER A 41 -9.82 -28.53 13.22
CA SER A 41 -8.55 -28.77 13.92
C SER A 41 -8.10 -27.62 14.84
N PRO A 42 -7.72 -27.89 16.09
CA PRO A 42 -7.27 -26.85 17.04
C PRO A 42 -5.96 -26.17 16.61
N MET A 43 -5.12 -26.84 15.83
CA MET A 43 -3.86 -26.29 15.31
C MET A 43 -4.11 -25.12 14.33
N ARG A 44 -5.28 -25.11 13.70
CA ARG A 44 -5.68 -24.12 12.70
C ARG A 44 -6.04 -22.78 13.32
N ILE A 45 -6.59 -22.79 14.53
CA ILE A 45 -6.93 -21.59 15.31
C ILE A 45 -5.66 -20.77 15.59
N ILE A 46 -4.56 -21.44 15.94
CA ILE A 46 -3.26 -20.78 16.22
C ILE A 46 -2.70 -20.15 14.94
N TYR A 47 -2.81 -20.85 13.82
CA TYR A 47 -2.38 -20.34 12.51
C TYR A 47 -3.21 -19.13 12.08
N ASP A 48 -4.53 -19.17 12.28
CA ASP A 48 -5.43 -18.06 11.96
C ASP A 48 -5.12 -16.79 12.77
N VAL A 49 -4.83 -16.93 14.06
CA VAL A 49 -4.41 -15.81 14.91
C VAL A 49 -3.07 -15.22 14.45
N ALA A 50 -2.10 -16.08 14.14
CA ALA A 50 -0.81 -15.65 13.62
C ALA A 50 -0.94 -14.95 12.25
N TYR A 51 -1.80 -15.48 11.37
CA TYR A 51 -2.08 -14.91 10.06
C TYR A 51 -2.76 -13.55 10.16
N LEU A 52 -3.69 -13.37 11.10
CA LEU A 52 -4.37 -12.10 11.35
C LEU A 52 -3.37 -11.03 11.80
N LEU A 53 -2.48 -11.37 12.73
CA LEU A 53 -1.41 -10.48 13.19
C LEU A 53 -0.42 -10.13 12.06
N ALA A 54 0.03 -11.15 11.31
CA ALA A 54 0.94 -10.96 10.19
C ALA A 54 0.32 -10.13 9.05
N GLY A 55 -0.97 -10.32 8.76
CA GLY A 55 -1.72 -9.55 7.78
C GLY A 55 -1.85 -8.08 8.16
N LEU A 56 -2.14 -7.79 9.44
CA LEU A 56 -2.20 -6.44 9.98
C LEU A 56 -0.85 -5.71 9.89
N ILE A 57 0.24 -6.37 10.30
CA ILE A 57 1.61 -5.82 10.19
C ILE A 57 1.97 -5.57 8.73
N SER A 58 1.73 -6.55 7.85
CA SER A 58 2.10 -6.47 6.44
C SER A 58 1.34 -5.37 5.71
N CYS A 59 0.06 -5.19 6.03
CA CYS A 59 -0.76 -4.12 5.46
C CYS A 59 -0.26 -2.73 5.88
N ARG A 60 0.21 -2.56 7.13
CA ARG A 60 0.78 -1.29 7.62
C ARG A 60 2.12 -0.99 6.95
N ILE A 61 3.07 -1.90 7.04
CA ILE A 61 4.41 -1.76 6.44
C ILE A 61 4.31 -1.56 4.93
N GLY A 62 3.47 -2.35 4.25
CA GLY A 62 3.32 -2.28 2.79
C GLY A 62 2.75 -0.94 2.35
N CYS A 63 1.72 -0.44 3.04
CA CYS A 63 1.13 0.86 2.73
C CYS A 63 2.12 2.01 2.93
N GLU A 64 2.90 2.01 4.01
CA GLU A 64 3.92 3.04 4.26
C GLU A 64 5.04 3.00 3.22
N LEU A 65 5.55 1.81 2.88
CA LEU A 65 6.62 1.66 1.88
C LEU A 65 6.20 2.16 0.49
N ILE A 66 4.97 1.88 0.06
CA ILE A 66 4.45 2.38 -1.22
C ILE A 66 4.39 3.91 -1.20
N LEU A 67 3.89 4.50 -0.11
CA LEU A 67 3.81 5.94 0.06
C LEU A 67 5.21 6.60 0.06
N VAL A 68 6.21 5.95 0.69
CA VAL A 68 7.61 6.39 0.70
C VAL A 68 8.22 6.38 -0.70
N ILE A 69 8.04 5.30 -1.47
CA ILE A 69 8.54 5.22 -2.86
C ILE A 69 7.97 6.36 -3.71
N PHE A 70 6.69 6.66 -3.53
CA PHE A 70 6.05 7.74 -4.22
C PHE A 70 6.56 9.13 -3.81
N LYS A 71 6.83 9.33 -2.52
CA LYS A 71 7.49 10.54 -2.01
C LYS A 71 8.87 10.75 -2.64
N ILE A 72 9.63 9.68 -2.82
CA ILE A 72 10.96 9.71 -3.48
C ILE A 72 10.82 10.12 -4.94
N ASN A 73 9.83 9.57 -5.65
CA ASN A 73 9.60 9.89 -7.06
C ASN A 73 9.20 11.35 -7.29
N GLU A 74 8.42 11.95 -6.38
CA GLU A 74 8.12 13.39 -6.42
C GLU A 74 9.37 14.24 -6.21
N ASN A 75 10.17 13.93 -5.19
CA ASN A 75 11.43 14.64 -4.94
C ASN A 75 12.40 14.55 -6.13
N LEU A 76 12.48 13.39 -6.79
CA LEU A 76 13.32 13.21 -7.97
C LEU A 76 12.89 14.12 -9.14
N GLN A 77 11.59 14.28 -9.36
CA GLN A 77 11.06 15.19 -10.39
C GLN A 77 11.39 16.65 -10.08
N THR A 78 11.26 17.06 -8.82
CA THR A 78 11.64 18.41 -8.38
C THR A 78 13.13 18.68 -8.62
N LEU A 79 14.01 17.72 -8.35
CA LEU A 79 15.45 17.84 -8.60
C LEU A 79 15.78 18.02 -10.09
N VAL A 80 15.07 17.33 -10.97
CA VAL A 80 15.24 17.48 -12.43
C VAL A 80 14.82 18.88 -12.89
N ASP A 81 13.70 19.41 -12.39
CA ASP A 81 13.24 20.76 -12.74
C ASP A 81 14.19 21.86 -12.24
N ILE A 82 14.70 21.75 -11.00
CA ILE A 82 15.71 22.67 -10.46
C ILE A 82 16.97 22.66 -11.34
N LYS A 83 17.45 21.48 -11.74
CA LYS A 83 18.65 21.34 -12.58
C LYS A 83 18.45 21.92 -13.98
N LYS A 84 17.22 21.86 -14.52
CA LYS A 84 16.86 22.46 -15.81
C LYS A 84 16.85 23.98 -15.76
N ASN A 85 16.32 24.58 -14.70
CA ASN A 85 16.33 26.04 -14.53
C ASN A 85 17.75 26.59 -14.33
N ARG A 86 18.63 25.84 -13.64
CA ARG A 86 20.03 26.26 -13.41
C ARG A 86 20.93 26.22 -14.65
N LYS A 87 20.52 25.59 -15.75
CA LYS A 87 21.25 25.59 -17.05
C LYS A 87 20.79 26.69 -18.01
N ARG A 88 19.74 27.44 -17.65
CA ARG A 88 19.18 28.55 -18.45
C ARG A 88 19.54 29.94 -17.91
N SER A 89 20.18 30.01 -16.75
CA SER A 89 20.84 31.20 -16.19
C SER A 89 22.34 31.05 -16.31
#